data_AF-A0A2W5F048-F1
#
_entry.id   AF-A0A2W5F048-F1
#
_cell.length_a   1.000
_cell.length_b   1.000
_cell.length_c   1.000
_cell.angle_alpha   90.00
_cell.angle_beta   90.00
_cell.angle_gamma   90.00
#
_symmetry.space_group_name_H-M   'P 1'
#
loop_
_entity.id
_entity.type
_entity.pdbx_description
1 polymer ?
#
loop_
_entity_poly.entity_id
_entity_poly.type
_entity_poly.pdbx_seq_one_letter_code
_entity_poly.pdbx_strand_id
1 'polypeptide(L)'
;MTAPEEKSVEGLRHAFEPFRTEIVSNGTDIELQVYDPANIDPCIVVFPQSRIDSEEGFDQIVAEVRERLAESTARAKELSRAKDQ
;
A
#
# COMPACT_ATOMS: atom_id res chain seq x y z
N MET A 1 -22.77 4.32 -17.12
CA MET A 1 -22.67 5.17 -15.92
C MET A 1 -21.76 4.44 -14.96
N THR A 2 -20.47 4.78 -14.96
CA THR A 2 -19.49 4.22 -14.02
C THR A 2 -19.77 4.84 -12.65
N ALA A 3 -19.91 4.00 -11.62
CA ALA A 3 -20.16 4.44 -10.25
C ALA A 3 -19.09 5.47 -9.86
N PRO A 4 -19.43 6.52 -9.08
CA PRO A 4 -18.39 7.32 -8.45
C PRO A 4 -17.53 6.34 -7.67
N GLU A 5 -16.24 6.26 -7.98
CA GLU A 5 -15.28 5.49 -7.19
C GLU A 5 -15.27 6.14 -5.81
N GLU A 6 -16.12 5.65 -4.90
CA GLU A 6 -16.12 6.03 -3.50
C GLU A 6 -14.71 5.77 -3.00
N LYS A 7 -13.99 6.85 -2.67
CA LYS A 7 -12.64 6.81 -2.11
C LYS A 7 -12.74 6.19 -0.73
N SER A 8 -12.77 4.88 -0.74
CA SER A 8 -13.03 4.00 0.38
C SER A 8 -11.87 3.03 0.52
N VAL A 9 -11.89 2.27 1.61
CA VAL A 9 -10.98 1.15 1.86
C VAL A 9 -10.82 0.24 0.62
N GLU A 10 -11.90 0.00 -0.13
CA GLU A 10 -11.86 -0.78 -1.37
C GLU A 10 -11.09 -0.10 -2.51
N GLY A 11 -11.13 1.23 -2.60
CA GLY A 11 -10.34 2.01 -3.55
C GLY A 11 -8.83 1.84 -3.31
N LEU A 12 -8.40 1.72 -2.05
CA LEU A 12 -7.00 1.38 -1.75
C LEU A 12 -6.67 -0.02 -2.27
N ARG A 13 -7.54 -1.02 -2.06
CA ARG A 13 -7.30 -2.39 -2.55
C ARG A 13 -7.11 -2.43 -4.06
N HIS A 14 -7.97 -1.72 -4.80
CA HIS A 14 -7.85 -1.56 -6.25
C HIS A 14 -6.59 -0.79 -6.67
N ALA A 15 -6.22 0.28 -5.96
CA ALA A 15 -5.05 1.10 -6.28
C ALA A 15 -3.71 0.34 -6.19
N PHE A 16 -3.68 -0.77 -5.44
CA PHE A 16 -2.53 -1.63 -5.29
C PHE A 16 -2.67 -2.99 -6.00
N GLU A 17 -3.70 -3.24 -6.81
CA GLU A 17 -3.70 -4.44 -7.66
C GLU A 17 -2.50 -4.42 -8.63
N PRO A 18 -1.79 -5.55 -8.83
CA PRO A 18 -2.12 -6.94 -8.43
C PRO A 18 -1.55 -7.38 -7.07
N PHE A 19 -1.05 -6.47 -6.23
CA PHE A 19 -0.53 -6.82 -4.91
C PHE A 19 -1.65 -7.26 -3.98
N ARG A 20 -1.34 -8.20 -3.08
CA ARG A 20 -2.29 -8.59 -2.04
C ARG A 20 -2.33 -7.48 -1.00
N THR A 21 -3.53 -6.98 -0.69
CA THR A 21 -3.73 -5.93 0.30
C THR A 21 -4.66 -6.36 1.42
N GLU A 22 -4.22 -6.15 2.66
CA GLU A 22 -5.00 -6.37 3.87
C GLU A 22 -5.16 -5.04 4.59
N ILE A 23 -6.39 -4.72 4.99
CA ILE A 23 -6.71 -3.46 5.64
C ILE A 23 -7.37 -3.77 6.97
N VAL A 24 -6.74 -3.35 8.06
CA VAL A 24 -7.19 -3.57 9.43
C VAL A 24 -7.59 -2.23 10.02
N SER A 25 -8.86 -2.08 10.42
CA SER A 25 -9.33 -0.88 11.12
C SER A 25 -9.21 -1.08 12.63
N ASN A 26 -8.43 -0.24 13.27
CA ASN A 26 -8.19 -0.21 14.72
C ASN A 26 -8.81 1.06 15.32
N GLY A 27 -10.14 1.13 15.34
CA GLY A 27 -10.87 2.28 15.86
C GLY A 27 -10.82 3.46 14.88
N THR A 28 -10.06 4.50 15.21
CA THR A 28 -9.89 5.69 14.35
C THR A 28 -8.79 5.53 13.31
N ASP A 29 -7.98 4.49 13.42
CA ASP A 29 -6.80 4.26 12.61
C ASP A 29 -7.01 3.07 11.68
N ILE A 30 -6.35 3.13 10.53
CA ILE A 30 -6.39 2.11 9.50
C ILE A 30 -4.95 1.69 9.22
N GLU A 31 -4.71 0.40 9.34
CA GLU A 31 -3.47 -0.24 8.98
C GLU A 31 -3.65 -0.90 7.61
N LEU A 32 -2.94 -0.40 6.61
CA LEU A 32 -2.86 -0.95 5.28
C LEU A 32 -1.57 -1.76 5.16
N GLN A 33 -1.72 -3.05 4.90
CA GLN A 33 -0.64 -3.99 4.66
C GLN A 33 -0.66 -4.40 3.19
N VAL A 34 0.41 -4.08 2.44
CA VAL A 34 0.56 -4.45 1.04
C VAL A 34 1.66 -5.48 0.89
N TYR A 35 1.28 -6.67 0.46
CA TYR A 35 2.16 -7.81 0.25
C TYR A 35 2.61 -7.82 -1.21
N ASP A 36 3.87 -7.49 -1.43
CA ASP A 36 4.51 -7.65 -2.72
C ASP A 36 5.14 -9.05 -2.81
N PRO A 37 4.84 -9.86 -3.85
CA PRO A 37 5.40 -11.19 -3.99
C PRO A 37 6.92 -11.23 -4.22
N ALA A 38 7.54 -10.10 -4.59
CA ALA A 38 9.00 -10.00 -4.71
C ALA A 38 9.69 -9.63 -3.37
N ASN A 39 8.92 -9.30 -2.33
CA ASN A 39 9.39 -8.97 -1.00
C ASN A 39 8.90 -10.00 0.03
N ILE A 40 9.73 -10.26 1.04
CA ILE A 40 9.38 -11.18 2.14
C ILE A 40 8.50 -10.47 3.16
N ASP A 41 8.72 -9.17 3.36
CA ASP A 41 8.02 -8.33 4.32
C ASP A 41 6.95 -7.47 3.64
N PRO A 42 5.72 -7.43 4.17
CA PRO A 42 4.68 -6.52 3.67
C PRO A 42 5.02 -5.06 3.97
N CYS A 43 4.63 -4.17 3.06
CA CYS A 43 4.62 -2.75 3.32
C CYS A 43 3.42 -2.40 4.21
N ILE A 44 3.69 -2.08 5.48
CA ILE A 44 2.65 -1.70 6.45
C ILE A 44 2.67 -0.19 6.64
N VAL A 45 1.51 0.44 6.50
CA VAL A 45 1.30 1.88 6.74
C VAL A 45 0.07 2.05 7.63
N VAL A 46 0.20 2.82 8.70
CA VAL A 46 -0.89 3.15 9.62
C VAL A 46 -1.23 4.62 9.48
N PHE A 47 -2.50 4.92 9.23
CA PHE A 47 -2.98 6.30 9.07
C PHE A 47 -4.39 6.44 9.65
N PRO A 48 -4.79 7.64 10.11
CA PRO A 48 -6.14 7.86 10.59
C PRO A 48 -7.16 7.73 9.46
N GLN A 49 -8.32 7.12 9.73
CA GLN A 49 -9.40 6.90 8.76
C GLN A 49 -9.83 8.19 8.04
N SER A 50 -9.77 9.33 8.73
CA SER A 50 -10.08 10.64 8.17
C SER A 50 -9.23 11.01 6.95
N ARG A 51 -8.06 10.39 6.75
CA ARG A 51 -7.23 10.63 5.55
C ARG A 51 -7.81 9.97 4.30
N ILE A 52 -8.52 8.85 4.40
CA ILE A 52 -9.16 8.23 3.22
C ILE A 52 -10.36 9.06 2.76
N ASP A 53 -11.03 9.72 3.71
CA ASP A 53 -12.21 10.57 3.44
C ASP A 53 -11.87 11.79 2.56
N SER A 54 -10.61 12.21 2.58
CA SER A 54 -10.10 13.31 1.75
C SER A 54 -9.31 12.79 0.54
N GLU A 55 -9.58 13.33 -0.64
CA GLU A 55 -8.84 12.99 -1.88
C GLU A 55 -7.33 13.14 -1.72
N GLU A 56 -6.88 14.24 -1.12
CA GLU A 56 -5.46 14.51 -0.91
C GLU A 56 -4.81 13.50 0.03
N GLY A 57 -5.55 13.07 1.06
CA GLY A 57 -5.06 12.07 2.02
C GLY A 57 -4.99 10.68 1.39
N PHE A 58 -5.99 10.30 0.59
CA PHE A 58 -5.97 9.07 -0.20
C PHE A 58 -4.76 9.02 -1.13
N ASP A 59 -4.52 10.08 -1.89
CA ASP A 59 -3.40 10.13 -2.85
C ASP A 59 -2.03 10.07 -2.14
N GLN A 60 -1.90 10.75 -1.00
CA GLN A 60 -0.71 10.65 -0.15
C GLN A 60 -0.46 9.22 0.35
N ILE A 61 -1.49 8.51 0.80
CA ILE A 61 -1.37 7.11 1.25
C ILE A 61 -0.91 6.23 0.09
N VAL A 62 -1.51 6.40 -1.09
CA VAL A 62 -1.15 5.63 -2.29
C VAL A 62 0.29 5.90 -2.70
N ALA A 63 0.71 7.17 -2.73
CA ALA A 63 2.07 7.57 -3.05
C ALA A 63 3.09 7.00 -2.05
N GLU A 64 2.83 7.12 -0.75
CA GLU A 64 3.71 6.65 0.33
C GLU A 64 3.93 5.13 0.26
N VAL A 65 2.86 4.36 0.07
CA VAL A 65 2.95 2.90 -0.04
C VAL A 65 3.67 2.50 -1.33
N ARG A 66 3.39 3.15 -2.46
CA ARG A 66 4.08 2.85 -3.73
C ARG A 66 5.57 3.16 -3.67
N GLU A 67 5.95 4.26 -3.03
CA GLU A 67 7.36 4.62 -2.81
C GLU A 67 8.05 3.55 -1.98
N ARG A 68 7.47 3.16 -0.84
CA ARG A 68 8.01 2.11 0.02
C ARG A 68 8.12 0.76 -0.68
N LEU A 69 7.12 0.36 -1.46
CA LEU A 69 7.17 -0.87 -2.25
C LEU A 69 8.28 -0.84 -3.30
N ALA A 70 8.48 0.31 -3.96
CA ALA A 70 9.56 0.49 -4.93
C ALA A 70 10.94 0.41 -4.26
N GLU A 71 11.12 1.03 -3.10
CA GLU A 71 12.35 0.96 -2.31
C GLU A 71 12.64 -0.47 -1.83
N SER A 72 11.63 -1.16 -1.29
CA SER A 72 11.77 -2.54 -0.81
C SER A 72 12.13 -3.48 -1.97
N THR A 73 11.45 -3.35 -3.12
CA THR A 73 11.75 -4.11 -4.33
C THR A 73 13.16 -3.84 -4.86
N ALA A 74 13.59 -2.58 -4.89
CA ALA A 74 14.95 -2.22 -5.30
C ALA A 74 15.97 -2.90 -4.39
N ARG A 75 15.78 -2.80 -3.07
CA ARG A 75 16.64 -3.40 -2.06
C ARG A 75 16.67 -4.93 -2.15
N ALA A 76 15.53 -5.58 -2.34
CA ALA A 76 15.41 -7.03 -2.50
C ALA A 76 16.13 -7.53 -3.77
N LYS A 77 16.05 -6.76 -4.86
CA LYS A 77 16.76 -7.04 -6.12
C LYS A 77 18.28 -6.88 -5.96
N GLU A 78 18.73 -5.86 -5.22
CA GLU A 78 20.15 -5.67 -4.90
C GLU A 78 20.69 -6.79 -4.01
N LEU A 79 19.95 -7.20 -2.97
CA LEU A 79 20.32 -8.32 -2.11
C LEU A 79 20.36 -9.67 -2.85
N SER A 80 19.40 -9.91 -3.75
CA SER A 80 19.41 -11.11 -4.59
C SER A 80 20.62 -11.13 -5.53
N ARG A 81 21.02 -9.98 -6.07
CA ARG A 81 22.24 -9.87 -6.90
C ARG A 81 23.53 -10.04 -6.10
N ALA A 82 23.56 -9.60 -4.86
CA ALA A 82 24.74 -9.71 -4.00
C ALA A 82 24.97 -11.13 -3.44
N LYS A 83 23.93 -11.98 -3.38
CA LYS A 83 24.03 -13.38 -2.91
C LYS A 83 24.44 -14.39 -3.98
N ASP A 84 24.44 -14.00 -5.25
CA ASP A 84 24.85 -14.86 -6.38
C ASP A 84 26.34 -14.66 -6.76
N GLN A 85 27.14 -14.02 -5.89
CA GLN A 85 28.58 -13.80 -6.06
C GLN A 85 29.42 -14.52 -4.99
#